data_AF-A0A3A5ATP2-F1
#
_entry.id   AF-A0A3A5ATP2-F1
#
_cell.length_a   1.000
_cell.length_b   1.000
_cell.length_c   1.000
_cell.angle_alpha   90.00
_cell.angle_beta   90.00
_cell.angle_gamma   90.00
#
_symmetry.space_group_name_H-M   'P 1'
#
loop_
_entity.id
_entity.type
_entity.pdbx_description
1 polymer ?
#
loop_
_entity_poly.entity_id
_entity_poly.type
_entity_poly.pdbx_seq_one_letter_code
_entity_poly.pdbx_strand_id
1 'polypeptide(L)'
;MDKPESIIEAVFDNSTTEAKTIMAETLGKERIPSPTHYRNLKTGELYSYIAGGIAWPGKVSKGHEDPLPGFAVVVSIEKTDRPEPAFMVMEDVEESNVEALMRECLRLRYKYGFKPDGEVMNGWFGDPEPYRSVVSGINKALEKNKEGIFFIRGMPDLHNSEDFNFFARRVLSVLKTDESGKKRLSIGNNDRLRNRIQDPIHGAVAIKALGYVIHALLYLRPWEIPIDGESSSYIKF
;
A
#
# COMPACT_ATOMS: atom_id res chain seq x y z
N MET A 1 -18.47 13.28 -6.28
CA MET A 1 -18.33 11.81 -6.29
C MET A 1 -18.89 11.35 -4.97
N ASP A 2 -19.84 10.42 -4.98
CA ASP A 2 -20.40 9.91 -3.72
C ASP A 2 -19.29 9.16 -2.98
N LYS A 3 -19.03 9.59 -1.74
CA LYS A 3 -17.99 8.98 -0.90
C LYS A 3 -18.50 7.63 -0.41
N PRO A 4 -17.83 6.52 -0.71
CA PRO A 4 -18.24 5.23 -0.18
C PRO A 4 -18.12 5.24 1.34
N GLU A 5 -19.01 4.51 2.00
CA GLU A 5 -18.87 4.22 3.42
C GLU A 5 -17.58 3.44 3.65
N SER A 6 -16.81 3.85 4.66
CA SER A 6 -15.59 3.13 5.00
C SER A 6 -15.91 1.76 5.59
N ILE A 7 -15.18 0.74 5.16
CA ILE A 7 -15.28 -0.61 5.71
C ILE A 7 -14.18 -0.92 6.74
N ILE A 8 -13.37 0.07 7.09
CA ILE A 8 -12.25 -0.06 8.01
C ILE A 8 -12.42 0.91 9.18
N GLU A 9 -12.18 0.42 10.39
CA GLU A 9 -11.99 1.27 11.56
C GLU A 9 -10.59 1.11 12.14
N ALA A 10 -10.05 2.17 12.73
CA ALA A 10 -8.85 2.12 13.53
C ALA A 10 -9.19 1.68 14.95
N VAL A 11 -8.42 0.73 15.46
CA VAL A 11 -8.52 0.19 16.81
C VAL A 11 -7.20 0.47 17.53
N PHE A 12 -7.28 1.12 18.68
CA PHE A 12 -6.12 1.48 19.48
C PHE A 12 -6.02 0.56 20.70
N ASP A 13 -4.96 -0.24 20.76
CA ASP A 13 -4.68 -1.12 21.88
C ASP A 13 -3.57 -0.55 22.76
N ASN A 14 -4.00 0.14 23.82
CA ASN A 14 -3.12 0.72 24.83
C ASN A 14 -2.62 -0.29 25.87
N SER A 15 -3.16 -1.51 25.90
CA SER A 15 -3.10 -2.35 27.10
C SER A 15 -1.73 -2.93 27.40
N THR A 16 -0.71 -2.69 26.56
CA THR A 16 0.56 -3.42 26.62
C THR A 16 1.78 -2.66 26.10
N THR A 17 1.68 -1.38 25.72
CA THR A 17 2.80 -0.68 25.06
C THR A 17 4.04 -0.64 25.94
N GLU A 18 3.92 -0.23 27.20
CA GLU A 18 5.05 -0.16 28.14
C GLU A 18 5.67 -1.53 28.41
N ALA A 19 4.84 -2.56 28.64
CA ALA A 19 5.32 -3.92 28.83
C ALA A 19 6.04 -4.48 27.59
N LYS A 20 5.53 -4.17 26.38
CA LYS A 20 6.16 -4.54 25.10
C LYS A 20 7.49 -3.83 24.92
N THR A 21 7.58 -2.55 25.28
CA THR A 21 8.84 -1.77 25.25
C THR A 21 9.89 -2.42 26.15
N ILE A 22 9.59 -2.63 27.43
CA ILE A 22 10.53 -3.23 28.40
C ILE A 22 10.99 -4.63 27.94
N MET A 23 10.06 -5.45 27.45
CA MET A 23 10.39 -6.79 26.94
C MET A 23 11.29 -6.70 25.71
N ALA A 24 11.04 -5.75 24.80
CA ALA A 24 11.81 -5.59 23.59
C ALA A 24 13.22 -5.07 23.88
N GLU A 25 13.39 -4.14 24.82
CA GLU A 25 14.70 -3.69 25.33
C GLU A 25 15.49 -4.87 25.92
N THR A 26 14.84 -5.68 26.76
CA THR A 26 15.47 -6.86 27.39
C THR A 26 15.95 -7.89 26.34
N LEU A 27 15.23 -7.99 25.22
CA LEU A 27 15.57 -8.87 24.10
C LEU A 27 16.50 -8.23 23.06
N GLY A 28 16.95 -6.99 23.27
CA GLY A 28 17.79 -6.26 22.32
C GLY A 28 17.10 -5.98 20.98
N LYS A 29 15.77 -5.91 20.95
CA LYS A 29 15.01 -5.49 19.77
C LYS A 29 15.05 -3.97 19.67
N GLU A 30 14.95 -3.43 18.46
CA GLU A 30 14.93 -1.98 18.20
C GLU A 30 13.50 -1.43 18.00
N ARG A 31 12.54 -2.32 17.73
CA ARG A 31 11.17 -1.95 17.34
C ARG A 31 10.14 -2.86 18.01
N ILE A 32 8.96 -2.31 18.28
CA ILE A 32 7.79 -3.04 18.77
C ILE A 32 6.59 -2.86 17.85
N PRO A 33 5.59 -3.76 17.86
CA PRO A 33 4.37 -3.58 17.08
C PRO A 33 3.64 -2.28 17.45
N SER A 34 3.08 -1.61 16.45
CA SER A 34 2.23 -0.43 16.65
C SER A 34 1.01 -0.76 17.52
N PRO A 35 0.63 0.11 18.48
CA PRO A 35 -0.60 -0.04 19.26
C PRO A 35 -1.86 0.16 18.41
N THR A 36 -1.74 0.91 17.31
CA THR A 36 -2.83 1.12 16.35
C THR A 36 -2.86 -0.03 15.36
N HIS A 37 -4.04 -0.61 15.18
CA HIS A 37 -4.33 -1.58 14.13
C HIS A 37 -5.70 -1.26 13.52
N TYR A 38 -6.10 -2.05 12.54
CA TYR A 38 -7.28 -1.80 11.73
C TYR A 38 -8.18 -3.03 11.72
N ARG A 39 -9.49 -2.82 11.74
CA ARG A 39 -10.47 -3.90 11.68
C ARG A 39 -11.39 -3.71 10.47
N ASN A 40 -11.58 -4.77 9.71
CA ASN A 40 -12.61 -4.82 8.69
C ASN A 40 -13.98 -4.96 9.35
N LEU A 41 -14.84 -3.96 9.17
CA LEU A 41 -16.17 -3.91 9.79
C LEU A 41 -17.10 -5.02 9.28
N LYS A 42 -16.83 -5.57 8.09
CA LYS A 42 -17.66 -6.60 7.46
C LYS A 42 -17.19 -8.02 7.79
N THR A 43 -15.87 -8.25 7.76
CA THR A 43 -15.29 -9.60 7.94
C THR A 43 -14.75 -9.85 9.34
N GLY A 44 -14.50 -8.80 10.13
CA GLY A 44 -13.83 -8.88 11.44
C GLY A 44 -12.32 -9.13 11.36
N GLU A 45 -11.75 -9.23 10.17
CA GLU A 45 -10.31 -9.40 9.96
C GLU A 45 -9.53 -8.20 10.52
N LEU A 46 -8.34 -8.49 11.08
CA LEU A 46 -7.47 -7.50 11.69
C LEU A 46 -6.22 -7.29 10.86
N TYR A 47 -5.84 -6.02 10.68
CA TYR A 47 -4.68 -5.61 9.91
C TYR A 47 -3.80 -4.68 10.74
N SER A 48 -2.49 -4.87 10.71
CA SER A 48 -1.54 -3.97 11.35
C SER A 48 -1.29 -2.70 10.52
N TYR A 49 -1.49 -2.75 9.21
CA TYR A 49 -1.33 -1.59 8.32
C TYR A 49 -2.07 -1.78 6.99
N ILE A 50 -2.45 -0.68 6.32
CA ILE A 50 -3.08 -0.66 4.99
C ILE A 50 -2.39 0.40 4.13
N ALA A 51 -2.05 0.08 2.90
CA ALA A 51 -1.40 0.99 1.97
C ALA A 51 -1.82 0.74 0.52
N GLY A 52 -1.69 1.77 -0.32
CA GLY A 52 -1.95 1.68 -1.75
C GLY A 52 -0.65 1.62 -2.55
N GLY A 53 -0.64 0.87 -3.64
CA GLY A 53 0.39 0.90 -4.68
C GLY A 53 -0.22 1.35 -6.00
N ILE A 54 0.46 2.21 -6.75
CA ILE A 54 0.00 2.72 -8.05
C ILE A 54 1.14 2.65 -9.08
N ALA A 55 0.80 2.22 -10.29
CA ALA A 55 1.65 2.33 -11.46
C ALA A 55 0.85 2.91 -12.62
N TRP A 56 1.47 3.86 -13.30
CA TRP A 56 0.80 4.64 -14.34
C TRP A 56 0.60 3.85 -15.63
N PRO A 57 -0.39 4.25 -16.45
CA PRO A 57 -0.51 3.77 -17.83
C PRO A 57 0.80 3.98 -18.59
N GLY A 58 1.25 2.93 -19.28
CA GLY A 58 2.53 2.88 -19.97
C GLY A 58 2.38 3.14 -21.48
N LYS A 59 3.42 3.72 -22.10
CA LYS A 59 3.52 3.74 -23.56
C LYS A 59 3.83 2.35 -24.07
N VAL A 60 3.25 2.03 -25.22
CA VAL A 60 3.44 0.75 -25.88
C VAL A 60 4.91 0.55 -26.26
N SER A 61 5.48 -0.59 -25.88
CA SER A 61 6.72 -1.11 -26.48
C SER A 61 6.52 -1.22 -27.99
N LYS A 62 7.51 -0.85 -28.81
CA LYS A 62 7.43 -0.97 -30.28
C LYS A 62 6.93 -2.37 -30.69
N GLY A 63 5.70 -2.48 -31.19
CA GLY A 63 5.11 -3.73 -31.69
C GLY A 63 3.75 -4.14 -31.12
N HIS A 64 3.20 -3.46 -30.12
CA HIS A 64 1.81 -3.66 -29.69
C HIS A 64 0.94 -2.45 -30.09
N GLU A 65 -0.35 -2.69 -30.36
CA GLU A 65 -1.27 -1.64 -30.82
C GLU A 65 -1.98 -0.93 -29.66
N ASP A 66 -2.14 -1.61 -28.52
CA ASP A 66 -2.90 -1.09 -27.38
C ASP A 66 -2.01 -0.55 -26.23
N PRO A 67 -2.30 0.66 -25.69
CA PRO A 67 -1.61 1.20 -24.52
C PRO A 67 -1.80 0.31 -23.29
N LEU A 68 -0.73 0.15 -22.49
CA LEU A 68 -0.82 -0.59 -21.24
C LEU A 68 -1.63 0.23 -20.22
N PRO A 69 -2.71 -0.32 -19.65
CA PRO A 69 -3.51 0.39 -18.67
C PRO A 69 -2.70 0.60 -17.38
N GLY A 70 -3.05 1.65 -16.65
CA GLY A 70 -2.55 1.88 -15.31
C GLY A 70 -3.16 0.88 -14.33
N PHE A 71 -2.47 0.65 -13.23
CA PHE A 71 -2.89 -0.32 -12.23
C PHE A 71 -2.72 0.25 -10.83
N ALA A 72 -3.70 0.00 -9.96
CA ALA A 72 -3.60 0.34 -8.56
C ALA A 72 -4.10 -0.81 -7.68
N VAL A 73 -3.51 -0.95 -6.50
CA VAL A 73 -3.76 -2.06 -5.58
C VAL A 73 -3.76 -1.57 -4.15
N VAL A 74 -4.68 -2.06 -3.33
CA VAL A 74 -4.67 -1.86 -1.87
C VAL A 74 -4.16 -3.13 -1.22
N VAL A 75 -3.15 -2.98 -0.36
CA VAL A 75 -2.50 -4.08 0.35
C VAL A 75 -2.56 -3.81 1.84
N SER A 76 -2.98 -4.81 2.61
CA SER A 76 -2.90 -4.82 4.06
C SER A 76 -1.79 -5.73 4.56
N ILE A 77 -1.36 -5.49 5.79
CA ILE A 77 -0.54 -6.42 6.57
C ILE A 77 -1.45 -7.04 7.61
N GLU A 78 -1.61 -8.37 7.58
CA GLU A 78 -2.43 -9.10 8.54
C GLU A 78 -1.84 -8.95 9.96
N LYS A 79 -2.71 -8.72 10.94
CA LYS A 79 -2.30 -8.73 12.35
C LYS A 79 -2.17 -10.18 12.82
N THR A 80 -0.95 -10.70 12.80
CA THR A 80 -0.63 -12.07 13.21
C THR A 80 0.62 -12.10 14.08
N ASP A 81 0.82 -13.18 14.83
CA ASP A 81 2.03 -13.41 15.63
C ASP A 81 3.19 -14.01 14.81
N ARG A 82 3.09 -13.99 13.47
CA ARG A 82 4.16 -14.51 12.61
C ARG A 82 5.39 -13.61 12.67
N PRO A 83 6.60 -14.18 12.59
CA PRO A 83 7.84 -13.39 12.60
C PRO A 83 7.99 -12.51 11.35
N GLU A 84 7.51 -12.99 10.20
CA GLU A 84 7.52 -12.26 8.94
C GLU A 84 6.13 -11.66 8.66
N PRO A 85 6.04 -10.46 8.07
CA PRO A 85 4.76 -9.85 7.72
C PRO A 85 4.04 -10.70 6.66
N ALA A 86 2.74 -10.91 6.90
CA ALA A 86 1.81 -11.50 5.96
C ALA A 86 0.99 -10.38 5.30
N PHE A 87 1.08 -10.30 3.98
CA PHE A 87 0.43 -9.33 3.12
C PHE A 87 -0.85 -9.91 2.53
N MET A 88 -1.89 -9.09 2.42
CA MET A 88 -3.11 -9.44 1.71
C MET A 88 -3.50 -8.32 0.75
N VAL A 89 -3.76 -8.69 -0.51
CA VAL A 89 -4.35 -7.79 -1.48
C VAL A 89 -5.84 -7.66 -1.17
N MET A 90 -6.27 -6.44 -0.87
CA MET A 90 -7.65 -6.15 -0.49
C MET A 90 -8.54 -5.84 -1.69
N GLU A 91 -8.02 -5.06 -2.64
CA GLU A 91 -8.72 -4.68 -3.88
C GLU A 91 -7.71 -4.24 -4.94
N ASP A 92 -8.05 -4.46 -6.21
CA ASP A 92 -7.30 -3.99 -7.36
C ASP A 92 -8.21 -3.27 -8.38
N VAL A 93 -7.63 -2.29 -9.07
CA VAL A 93 -8.28 -1.54 -10.14
C VAL A 93 -7.32 -1.32 -11.29
N GLU A 94 -7.88 -1.25 -12.49
CA GLU A 94 -7.14 -1.08 -13.72
C GLU A 94 -7.88 -0.06 -14.58
N GLU A 95 -7.16 0.96 -15.05
CA GLU A 95 -7.75 2.06 -15.82
C GLU A 95 -6.75 2.58 -16.86
N SER A 96 -7.19 2.75 -18.10
CA SER A 96 -6.34 3.26 -19.19
C SER A 96 -6.11 4.77 -19.12
N ASN A 97 -7.02 5.50 -18.47
CA ASN A 97 -6.95 6.96 -18.31
C ASN A 97 -6.42 7.33 -16.92
N VAL A 98 -5.46 8.26 -16.85
CA VAL A 98 -4.83 8.70 -15.60
C VAL A 98 -5.83 9.32 -14.62
N GLU A 99 -6.75 10.15 -15.09
CA GLU A 99 -7.76 10.76 -14.22
C GLU A 99 -8.75 9.72 -13.70
N ALA A 100 -9.16 8.77 -14.54
CA ALA A 100 -10.01 7.65 -14.13
C ALA A 100 -9.33 6.79 -13.06
N LEU A 101 -8.06 6.42 -13.27
CA LEU A 101 -7.27 5.68 -12.29
C LEU A 101 -7.19 6.43 -10.95
N MET A 102 -6.91 7.73 -10.98
CA MET A 102 -6.83 8.55 -9.77
C MET A 102 -8.18 8.66 -9.05
N ARG A 103 -9.29 8.72 -9.78
CA ARG A 103 -10.64 8.69 -9.20
C ARG A 103 -10.93 7.37 -8.50
N GLU A 104 -10.55 6.25 -9.10
CA GLU A 104 -10.65 4.93 -8.46
C GLU A 104 -9.76 4.85 -7.21
N CYS A 105 -8.52 5.34 -7.28
CA CYS A 105 -7.65 5.40 -6.11
C CYS A 105 -8.24 6.25 -4.97
N LEU A 106 -8.89 7.37 -5.28
CA LEU A 106 -9.61 8.16 -4.27
C LEU A 106 -10.79 7.40 -3.67
N ARG A 107 -11.60 6.73 -4.51
CA ARG A 107 -12.71 5.87 -4.06
C ARG A 107 -12.22 4.78 -3.11
N LEU A 108 -11.16 4.07 -3.49
CA LEU A 108 -10.52 3.04 -2.67
C LEU A 108 -10.01 3.62 -1.35
N ARG A 109 -9.34 4.78 -1.40
CA ARG A 109 -8.83 5.45 -0.22
C ARG A 109 -9.94 5.76 0.80
N TYR A 110 -11.08 6.28 0.35
CA TYR A 110 -12.25 6.47 1.22
C TYR A 110 -12.82 5.14 1.75
N LYS A 111 -12.98 4.14 0.88
CA LYS A 111 -13.48 2.81 1.26
C LYS A 111 -12.62 2.17 2.36
N TYR A 112 -11.30 2.29 2.26
CA TYR A 112 -10.34 1.69 3.19
C TYR A 112 -9.91 2.61 4.33
N GLY A 113 -10.69 3.64 4.66
CA GLY A 113 -10.60 4.30 5.96
C GLY A 113 -9.88 5.64 5.98
N PHE A 114 -9.57 6.23 4.83
CA PHE A 114 -9.12 7.61 4.82
C PHE A 114 -10.20 8.53 5.36
N LYS A 115 -9.81 9.30 6.38
CA LYS A 115 -10.54 10.46 6.87
C LYS A 115 -9.58 11.65 6.83
N PRO A 116 -10.04 12.88 6.56
CA PRO A 116 -9.18 14.06 6.57
C PRO A 116 -8.39 14.26 7.88
N ASP A 117 -8.88 13.67 8.98
CA ASP A 117 -8.33 13.71 10.35
C ASP A 117 -7.79 12.34 10.83
N GLY A 118 -7.71 11.32 9.96
CA GLY A 118 -7.39 9.93 10.36
C GLY A 118 -6.36 9.24 9.46
N GLU A 119 -5.60 8.31 10.05
CA GLU A 119 -4.33 7.81 9.50
C GLU A 119 -4.39 6.45 8.75
N VAL A 120 -5.57 5.92 8.43
CA VAL A 120 -5.69 4.51 7.98
C VAL A 120 -4.99 4.25 6.64
N MET A 121 -5.18 5.12 5.66
CA MET A 121 -4.59 5.02 4.32
C MET A 121 -4.10 6.39 3.84
N ASN A 122 -2.91 6.76 4.30
CA ASN A 122 -2.37 8.12 4.15
C ASN A 122 -1.87 8.45 2.75
N GLY A 123 -1.59 7.46 1.90
CA GLY A 123 -1.17 7.72 0.53
C GLY A 123 -0.96 6.48 -0.31
N TRP A 124 -0.48 6.73 -1.53
CA TRP A 124 -0.15 5.72 -2.52
C TRP A 124 1.36 5.66 -2.70
N PHE A 125 1.92 4.48 -2.86
CA PHE A 125 3.32 4.28 -3.24
C PHE A 125 3.41 4.08 -4.75
N GLY A 126 4.29 4.82 -5.40
CA GLY A 126 4.40 4.81 -6.86
C GLY A 126 5.46 5.76 -7.37
N ASP A 127 5.50 5.96 -8.68
CA ASP A 127 6.34 6.98 -9.30
C ASP A 127 5.65 8.35 -9.24
N PRO A 128 6.17 9.35 -8.48
CA PRO A 128 5.54 10.65 -8.37
C PRO A 128 5.87 11.60 -9.55
N GLU A 129 6.79 11.23 -10.45
CA GLU A 129 7.21 12.12 -11.55
C GLU A 129 6.19 12.20 -12.70
N PRO A 130 5.65 11.07 -13.21
CA PRO A 130 4.70 11.13 -14.30
C PRO A 130 3.41 11.83 -13.88
N TYR A 131 2.85 12.62 -14.80
CA TYR A 131 1.55 13.26 -14.65
C TYR A 131 1.41 14.21 -13.44
N ARG A 132 2.50 14.78 -12.91
CA ARG A 132 2.48 15.79 -11.84
C ARG A 132 1.47 16.93 -12.04
N SER A 133 1.32 17.41 -13.29
CA SER A 133 0.34 18.46 -13.62
C SER A 133 -1.10 18.00 -13.44
N VAL A 134 -1.42 16.75 -13.83
CA VAL A 134 -2.73 16.11 -13.64
C VAL A 134 -3.01 15.93 -12.15
N VAL A 135 -2.02 15.42 -11.40
CA VAL A 135 -2.10 15.26 -9.94
C VAL A 135 -2.37 16.61 -9.26
N SER A 136 -1.64 17.66 -9.65
CA SER A 136 -1.84 19.01 -9.12
C SER A 136 -3.24 19.56 -9.44
N GLY A 137 -3.75 19.33 -10.65
CA GLY A 137 -5.10 19.73 -11.04
C GLY A 137 -6.19 19.06 -10.19
N ILE A 138 -6.06 17.75 -9.95
CA ILE A 138 -6.96 17.00 -9.09
C ILE A 138 -6.87 17.49 -7.64
N ASN A 139 -5.66 17.71 -7.11
CA ASN A 139 -5.47 18.20 -5.74
C ASN A 139 -6.10 19.57 -5.51
N LYS A 140 -5.99 20.50 -6.46
CA LYS A 140 -6.70 21.79 -6.39
C LYS A 140 -8.22 21.61 -6.28
N ALA A 141 -8.79 20.63 -6.99
CA ALA A 141 -10.22 20.32 -6.90
C ALA A 141 -10.58 19.69 -5.55
N LEU A 142 -9.76 18.78 -5.02
CA LEU A 142 -9.97 18.17 -3.70
C LEU A 142 -9.88 19.20 -2.57
N GLU A 143 -8.88 20.09 -2.62
CA GLU A 143 -8.71 21.19 -1.65
C GLU A 143 -9.92 22.13 -1.65
N LYS A 144 -10.41 22.51 -2.83
CA LYS A 144 -11.63 23.34 -2.97
C LYS A 144 -12.84 22.68 -2.30
N ASN A 145 -12.92 21.35 -2.33
CA ASN A 145 -14.00 20.57 -1.73
C ASN A 145 -13.72 20.14 -0.28
N LYS A 146 -12.57 20.51 0.31
CA LYS A 146 -12.11 20.07 1.64
C LYS A 146 -12.04 18.54 1.77
N GLU A 147 -11.58 17.88 0.70
CA GLU A 147 -11.51 16.42 0.57
C GLU A 147 -10.12 15.84 0.83
N GLY A 148 -9.21 16.67 1.34
CA GLY A 148 -7.81 16.31 1.55
C GLY A 148 -7.00 16.40 0.24
N ILE A 149 -5.87 15.70 0.22
CA ILE A 149 -4.88 15.78 -0.88
C ILE A 149 -4.55 14.36 -1.34
N PHE A 150 -4.45 14.14 -2.65
CA PHE A 150 -3.94 12.90 -3.21
C PHE A 150 -2.41 12.97 -3.33
N PHE A 151 -1.71 12.09 -2.63
CA PHE A 151 -0.26 12.04 -2.62
C PHE A 151 0.25 10.68 -3.09
N ILE A 152 1.26 10.72 -3.96
CA ILE A 152 2.03 9.55 -4.39
C ILE A 152 3.43 9.70 -3.83
N ARG A 153 3.85 8.72 -3.04
CA ARG A 153 5.17 8.66 -2.44
C ARG A 153 6.09 7.82 -3.31
N GLY A 154 7.15 8.45 -3.80
CA GLY A 154 8.32 7.74 -4.32
C GLY A 154 9.12 7.09 -3.19
N MET A 155 9.85 6.03 -3.51
CA MET A 155 10.74 5.37 -2.57
C MET A 155 12.15 5.95 -2.69
N PRO A 156 12.78 6.35 -1.58
CA PRO A 156 14.06 7.07 -1.62
C PRO A 156 15.22 6.21 -2.15
N ASP A 157 15.12 4.89 -1.99
CA ASP A 157 16.11 3.92 -2.46
C ASP A 157 15.88 3.46 -3.90
N LEU A 158 14.82 3.96 -4.56
CA LEU A 158 14.52 3.65 -5.96
C LEU A 158 15.01 4.79 -6.86
N HIS A 159 16.29 4.73 -7.22
CA HIS A 159 16.89 5.67 -8.17
C HIS A 159 16.40 5.47 -9.60
N ASN A 160 15.98 4.25 -9.96
CA ASN A 160 15.39 3.90 -11.25
C ASN A 160 14.03 3.23 -11.05
N SER A 161 12.95 4.00 -11.18
CA SER A 161 11.57 3.51 -11.14
C SER A 161 11.25 2.49 -12.25
N GLU A 162 12.15 2.34 -13.24
CA GLU A 162 12.01 1.42 -14.37
C GLU A 162 12.53 0.00 -14.11
N ASP A 163 13.12 -0.30 -12.95
CA ASP A 163 13.64 -1.65 -12.67
C ASP A 163 12.51 -2.64 -12.33
N PHE A 164 11.78 -3.07 -13.37
CA PHE A 164 10.77 -4.11 -13.31
C PHE A 164 11.31 -5.38 -12.63
N ASN A 165 12.57 -5.75 -12.90
CA ASN A 165 13.18 -6.94 -12.31
C ASN A 165 13.31 -6.82 -10.79
N PHE A 166 13.64 -5.63 -10.28
CA PHE A 166 13.65 -5.37 -8.85
C PHE A 166 12.28 -5.63 -8.22
N PHE A 167 11.22 -5.01 -8.76
CA PHE A 167 9.86 -5.18 -8.25
C PHE A 167 9.36 -6.62 -8.39
N ALA A 168 9.60 -7.26 -9.53
CA ALA A 168 9.24 -8.65 -9.76
C ALA A 168 9.91 -9.57 -8.73
N ARG A 169 11.20 -9.37 -8.43
CA ARG A 169 11.91 -10.15 -7.41
C ARG A 169 11.32 -9.94 -6.01
N ARG A 170 10.93 -8.71 -5.65
CA ARG A 170 10.28 -8.39 -4.36
C ARG A 170 8.89 -9.03 -4.24
N VAL A 171 8.09 -8.97 -5.30
CA VAL A 171 6.78 -9.64 -5.32
C VAL A 171 6.96 -11.16 -5.23
N LEU A 172 7.89 -11.73 -6.00
CA LEU A 172 8.19 -13.15 -5.95
C LEU A 172 8.71 -13.60 -4.57
N SER A 173 9.48 -12.78 -3.86
CA SER A 173 9.98 -13.15 -2.53
C SER A 173 8.87 -13.30 -1.49
N VAL A 174 7.76 -12.56 -1.63
CA VAL A 174 6.60 -12.67 -0.74
C VAL A 174 5.52 -13.63 -1.24
N LEU A 175 5.54 -13.99 -2.53
CA LEU A 175 4.70 -15.07 -3.06
C LEU A 175 5.18 -16.46 -2.63
N LYS A 176 6.47 -16.60 -2.30
CA LYS A 176 7.03 -17.84 -1.75
C LYS A 176 6.42 -18.13 -0.37
N THR A 177 6.31 -19.42 -0.08
CA THR A 177 5.92 -19.88 1.26
C THR A 177 7.06 -19.60 2.24
N ASP A 178 6.71 -19.19 3.45
CA ASP A 178 7.62 -19.12 4.58
C ASP A 178 8.02 -20.53 5.07
N GLU A 179 8.83 -20.59 6.13
CA GLU A 179 9.26 -21.84 6.76
C GLU A 179 8.09 -22.68 7.31
N SER A 180 6.94 -22.06 7.56
CA SER A 180 5.72 -22.74 7.98
C SER A 180 4.87 -23.28 6.82
N GLY A 181 5.35 -23.13 5.57
CA GLY A 181 4.62 -23.51 4.37
C GLY A 181 3.49 -22.55 4.00
N LYS A 182 3.37 -21.39 4.67
CA LYS A 182 2.31 -20.41 4.41
C LYS A 182 2.81 -19.33 3.49
N LYS A 183 1.99 -18.93 2.52
CA LYS A 183 2.32 -17.79 1.64
C LYS A 183 2.36 -16.51 2.46
N ARG A 184 3.35 -15.65 2.19
CA ARG A 184 3.44 -14.32 2.78
C ARG A 184 2.58 -13.29 2.03
N LEU A 185 2.17 -13.55 0.80
CA LEU A 185 1.24 -12.71 0.04
C LEU A 185 0.01 -13.52 -0.38
N SER A 186 -1.16 -13.08 0.08
CA SER A 186 -2.46 -13.57 -0.37
C SER A 186 -3.08 -12.59 -1.37
N ILE A 187 -3.45 -13.07 -2.56
CA ILE A 187 -4.10 -12.24 -3.60
C ILE A 187 -5.64 -12.23 -3.43
N GLY A 188 -6.21 -13.13 -2.62
CA GLY A 188 -7.68 -13.21 -2.44
C GLY A 188 -8.43 -13.39 -3.77
N ASN A 189 -9.58 -12.71 -3.90
CA ASN A 189 -10.45 -12.72 -5.08
C ASN A 189 -10.11 -11.62 -6.11
N ASN A 190 -8.86 -11.15 -6.13
CA ASN A 190 -8.40 -10.11 -7.06
C ASN A 190 -7.97 -10.74 -8.39
N ASP A 191 -8.96 -11.07 -9.21
CA ASP A 191 -8.75 -11.79 -10.48
C ASP A 191 -7.95 -10.97 -11.50
N ARG A 192 -8.06 -9.64 -11.51
CA ARG A 192 -7.30 -8.80 -12.45
C ARG A 192 -5.81 -8.92 -12.17
N LEU A 193 -5.40 -8.73 -10.93
CA LEU A 193 -4.01 -8.87 -10.49
C LEU A 193 -3.50 -10.29 -10.74
N ARG A 194 -4.31 -11.31 -10.44
CA ARG A 194 -3.96 -12.71 -10.70
C ARG A 194 -3.68 -12.95 -12.18
N ASN A 195 -4.57 -12.49 -13.06
CA ASN A 195 -4.43 -12.62 -14.51
C ASN A 195 -3.21 -11.83 -15.01
N ARG A 196 -2.99 -10.62 -14.49
CA ARG A 196 -1.84 -9.78 -14.86
C ARG A 196 -0.50 -10.37 -14.42
N ILE A 197 -0.41 -10.94 -13.22
CA ILE A 197 0.83 -11.60 -12.76
C ILE A 197 1.17 -12.83 -13.62
N GLN A 198 0.15 -13.51 -14.17
CA GLN A 198 0.34 -14.66 -15.05
C GLN A 198 0.70 -14.29 -16.50
N ASP A 199 0.59 -13.01 -16.87
CA ASP A 199 0.92 -12.48 -18.20
C ASP A 199 2.15 -11.56 -18.11
N PRO A 200 3.37 -12.04 -18.40
CA PRO A 200 4.59 -11.25 -18.27
C PRO A 200 4.64 -10.02 -19.20
N ILE A 201 3.90 -10.03 -20.31
CA ILE A 201 3.92 -8.95 -21.32
C ILE A 201 3.08 -7.77 -20.81
N HIS A 202 1.86 -8.06 -20.35
CA HIS A 202 0.93 -7.00 -19.90
C HIS A 202 0.89 -6.82 -18.38
N GLY A 203 1.55 -7.70 -17.62
CA GLY A 203 1.60 -7.70 -16.17
C GLY A 203 2.58 -6.70 -15.56
N ALA A 204 3.41 -6.05 -16.38
CA ALA A 204 4.48 -5.19 -15.92
C ALA A 204 3.97 -4.06 -14.99
N VAL A 205 2.86 -3.42 -15.37
CA VAL A 205 2.27 -2.31 -14.60
C VAL A 205 1.68 -2.81 -13.28
N ALA A 206 0.97 -3.94 -13.28
CA ALA A 206 0.40 -4.54 -12.07
C ALA A 206 1.48 -4.99 -11.08
N ILE A 207 2.52 -5.66 -11.57
CA ILE A 207 3.68 -6.07 -10.77
C ILE A 207 4.42 -4.85 -10.21
N LYS A 208 4.55 -3.78 -10.98
CA LYS A 208 5.16 -2.53 -10.53
C LYS A 208 4.33 -1.88 -9.41
N ALA A 209 3.01 -1.75 -9.58
CA ALA A 209 2.12 -1.20 -8.54
C ALA A 209 2.20 -1.99 -7.23
N LEU A 210 2.11 -3.32 -7.32
CA LEU A 210 2.25 -4.23 -6.18
C LEU A 210 3.64 -4.18 -5.56
N GLY A 211 4.68 -4.14 -6.41
CA GLY A 211 6.07 -4.07 -5.99
C GLY A 211 6.38 -2.78 -5.23
N TYR A 212 5.86 -1.63 -5.65
CA TYR A 212 6.00 -0.36 -4.93
C TYR A 212 5.50 -0.46 -3.51
N VAL A 213 4.25 -0.88 -3.33
CA VAL A 213 3.64 -0.93 -2.00
C VAL A 213 4.30 -1.98 -1.11
N ILE A 214 4.61 -3.17 -1.63
CA ILE A 214 5.27 -4.22 -0.84
C ILE A 214 6.68 -3.80 -0.43
N HIS A 215 7.46 -3.23 -1.36
CA HIS A 215 8.79 -2.72 -1.06
C HIS A 215 8.72 -1.60 -0.02
N ALA A 216 7.80 -0.65 -0.18
CA ALA A 216 7.60 0.43 0.78
C ALA A 216 7.25 -0.07 2.17
N LEU A 217 6.34 -1.03 2.27
CA LEU A 217 5.97 -1.65 3.53
C LEU A 217 7.18 -2.34 4.18
N LEU A 218 7.90 -3.18 3.43
CA LEU A 218 9.09 -3.87 3.95
C LEU A 218 10.20 -2.91 4.39
N TYR A 219 10.38 -1.80 3.67
CA TYR A 219 11.41 -0.80 3.97
C TYR A 219 11.04 0.08 5.17
N LEU A 220 9.83 0.63 5.19
CA LEU A 220 9.38 1.60 6.20
C LEU A 220 8.92 0.93 7.50
N ARG A 221 8.48 -0.33 7.43
CA ARG A 221 7.93 -1.11 8.55
C ARG A 221 6.89 -0.32 9.39
N PRO A 222 5.85 0.27 8.76
CA PRO A 222 4.93 1.18 9.45
C PRO A 222 4.03 0.48 10.49
N TRP A 223 3.99 -0.86 10.52
CA TRP A 223 3.31 -1.63 11.55
C TRP A 223 4.12 -1.77 12.84
N GLU A 224 5.33 -1.21 12.88
CA GLU A 224 6.21 -1.20 14.04
C GLU A 224 6.67 0.21 14.37
N ILE A 225 6.84 0.47 15.65
CA ILE A 225 7.34 1.72 16.21
C ILE A 225 8.73 1.50 16.84
N PRO A 226 9.67 2.46 16.73
CA PRO A 226 10.94 2.39 17.43
C PRO A 226 10.74 2.48 18.95
N ILE A 227 11.60 1.82 19.71
CA ILE A 227 11.57 1.77 21.18
C ILE A 227 12.04 3.08 21.81
N ASP A 228 13.10 3.68 21.26
CA ASP A 228 13.88 4.71 21.96
C ASP A 228 13.20 6.07 22.10
N GLY A 229 11.93 6.22 21.74
CA GLY A 229 11.18 7.46 21.96
C GLY A 229 11.78 8.69 21.28
N GLU A 230 12.87 8.54 20.49
CA GLU A 230 13.12 9.40 19.35
C GLU A 230 11.85 9.27 18.52
N SER A 231 10.96 10.19 18.82
CA SER A 231 10.17 10.91 17.87
C SER A 231 11.16 11.43 16.82
N SER A 232 11.77 10.53 16.02
CA SER A 232 11.69 10.65 14.58
C SER A 232 10.29 11.15 14.41
N SER A 233 10.20 12.44 14.10
CA SER A 233 9.02 13.09 13.61
C SER A 233 8.34 12.03 12.77
N TYR A 234 7.38 11.29 13.37
CA TYR A 234 6.53 10.37 12.64
C TYR A 234 6.08 11.27 11.55
N ILE A 235 6.51 10.98 10.33
CA ILE A 235 6.36 11.90 9.21
C ILE A 235 4.88 12.22 9.25
N LYS A 236 4.55 13.40 9.80
CA LYS A 236 3.18 13.86 9.93
C LYS A 236 2.90 14.18 8.48
N PHE A 237 2.22 13.23 7.84
CA PHE A 237 1.89 13.29 6.43
C PHE A 237 0.93 14.44 6.19
#